data_AF-A0A7K8FHJ4-F1
#
_entry.id   AF-A0A7K8FHJ4-F1
#
_cell.length_a   1.000
_cell.length_b   1.000
_cell.length_c   1.000
_cell.angle_alpha   90.00
_cell.angle_beta   90.00
_cell.angle_gamma   90.00
#
_symmetry.space_group_name_H-M   'P 1'
#
loop_
_entity.id
_entity.type
_entity.pdbx_description
1 polymer ?
#
loop_
_entity_poly.entity_id
_entity_poly.type
_entity_poly.pdbx_seq_one_letter_code
_entity_poly.pdbx_strand_id
1 'polypeptide(L)'
;QGLKLQQPQDKVLVTAGETLTLNCTISRLAHPGPVRWLKGLGSGNKTVYDQRGDSLPRVTRAVAESDTDFTILIRNVQPEDMGTYYCVKFVRTITGVEQMFQRGNGTEVSVQAKPSRPLVSGPEQRAMPEQSVPFTCTTGGFFPKEIGVKWFKNKDPMMAQLPQVTEWPVNSYNVSSTVMVTLQKEDVRSQLICEVQHSTLPAPLRGTYQLSRALRVPPSVEVRAEPSPIEVNKTVTFTCHMKEFYPANMSVSWLENGIEIKAENVSRPSELPRGLFELRRQVEVQATEEKNGSTITCMVVHDAQAPVSYSAILWISNPAQG
;
A
#
# COMPACT_ATOMS: atom_id res chain seq x y z
N GLN A 1 -45.71 -43.66 -4.04
CA GLN A 1 -44.43 -42.98 -3.69
C GLN A 1 -44.61 -41.50 -3.92
N GLY A 2 -44.42 -40.68 -2.88
CA GLY A 2 -44.81 -39.27 -2.83
C GLY A 2 -43.85 -38.30 -3.54
N LEU A 3 -44.28 -37.05 -3.67
CA LEU A 3 -43.47 -35.92 -4.15
C LEU A 3 -42.16 -35.80 -3.35
N LYS A 4 -41.04 -35.59 -4.05
CA LYS A 4 -39.74 -35.32 -3.40
C LYS A 4 -39.11 -34.05 -3.96
N LEU A 5 -38.99 -33.06 -3.09
CA LEU A 5 -38.20 -31.84 -3.26
C LEU A 5 -36.72 -32.17 -3.01
N GLN A 6 -35.87 -31.85 -3.97
CA GLN A 6 -34.44 -32.14 -3.92
C GLN A 6 -33.64 -30.84 -3.87
N GLN A 7 -32.88 -30.69 -2.79
CA GLN A 7 -31.94 -29.59 -2.60
C GLN A 7 -30.58 -30.21 -2.33
N PRO A 8 -29.79 -30.52 -3.37
CA PRO A 8 -28.62 -31.39 -3.26
C PRO A 8 -27.38 -30.72 -2.66
N GLN A 9 -27.37 -29.38 -2.57
CA GLN A 9 -26.24 -28.62 -2.02
C GLN A 9 -26.40 -28.45 -0.51
N ASP A 10 -25.57 -29.10 0.28
CA ASP A 10 -25.56 -28.89 1.73
C ASP A 10 -24.89 -27.55 2.10
N LYS A 11 -23.77 -27.22 1.43
CA LYS A 11 -23.02 -25.98 1.62
C LYS A 11 -22.54 -25.38 0.30
N VAL A 12 -22.49 -24.06 0.21
CA VAL A 12 -21.95 -23.32 -0.93
C VAL A 12 -21.07 -22.17 -0.43
N LEU A 13 -19.84 -22.11 -0.93
CA LEU A 13 -18.93 -20.98 -0.74
C LEU A 13 -18.93 -20.14 -2.02
N VAL A 14 -19.11 -18.82 -1.88
CA VAL A 14 -19.16 -17.88 -3.00
C VAL A 14 -18.35 -16.62 -2.70
N THR A 15 -17.68 -16.08 -3.71
CA THR A 15 -16.94 -14.82 -3.55
C THR A 15 -17.91 -13.64 -3.66
N ALA A 16 -17.73 -12.61 -2.84
CA ALA A 16 -18.50 -11.37 -2.96
C ALA A 16 -18.37 -10.79 -4.38
N GLY A 17 -19.49 -10.32 -4.93
CA GLY A 17 -19.61 -9.86 -6.32
C GLY A 17 -19.94 -10.95 -7.34
N GLU A 18 -19.70 -12.24 -7.04
CA GLU A 18 -20.05 -13.34 -7.93
C GLU A 18 -21.56 -13.67 -7.88
N THR A 19 -21.98 -14.66 -8.68
CA THR A 19 -23.36 -15.16 -8.70
C THR A 19 -23.45 -16.47 -7.92
N LEU A 20 -24.32 -16.49 -6.90
CA LEU A 20 -24.65 -17.70 -6.15
C LEU A 20 -25.73 -18.50 -6.88
N THR A 21 -25.53 -19.81 -6.99
CA THR A 21 -26.52 -20.75 -7.55
C THR A 21 -27.04 -21.68 -6.47
N LEU A 22 -28.35 -21.69 -6.25
CA LEU A 22 -29.04 -22.55 -5.29
C LEU A 22 -29.97 -23.51 -6.03
N ASN A 23 -29.65 -24.79 -5.98
CA ASN A 23 -30.32 -25.85 -6.73
C ASN A 23 -31.55 -26.37 -6.00
N CYS A 24 -32.69 -26.43 -6.69
CA CYS A 24 -33.89 -27.06 -6.14
C CYS A 24 -34.79 -27.68 -7.20
N THR A 25 -34.82 -29.01 -7.29
CA THR A 25 -35.65 -29.71 -8.28
C THR A 25 -36.78 -30.50 -7.63
N ILE A 26 -37.86 -30.71 -8.39
CA ILE A 26 -39.00 -31.54 -7.97
C ILE A 26 -39.13 -32.74 -8.88
N SER A 27 -39.22 -33.93 -8.27
CA SER A 27 -39.18 -35.21 -8.98
C SER A 27 -40.46 -35.54 -9.79
N ARG A 28 -41.60 -34.91 -9.49
CA ARG A 28 -42.92 -35.10 -10.14
C ARG A 28 -43.77 -33.82 -10.07
N LEU A 29 -44.77 -33.67 -10.94
CA LEU A 29 -45.72 -32.54 -10.83
C LEU A 29 -46.39 -32.55 -9.44
N ALA A 30 -46.20 -31.47 -8.70
CA ALA A 30 -46.77 -31.30 -7.37
C ALA A 30 -48.21 -30.79 -7.44
N HIS A 31 -48.97 -30.97 -6.36
CA HIS A 31 -50.26 -30.32 -6.17
C HIS A 31 -50.16 -28.79 -6.42
N PRO A 32 -51.26 -28.14 -6.85
CA PRO A 32 -51.28 -26.70 -7.12
C PRO A 32 -50.76 -25.87 -5.93
N GLY A 33 -49.80 -25.00 -6.20
CA GLY A 33 -49.19 -24.11 -5.19
C GLY A 33 -47.77 -23.67 -5.59
N PRO A 34 -47.25 -22.58 -5.03
CA PRO A 34 -45.98 -22.00 -5.45
C PRO A 34 -44.79 -22.70 -4.78
N VAL A 35 -43.62 -22.52 -5.37
CA VAL A 35 -42.33 -22.78 -4.69
C VAL A 35 -41.71 -21.45 -4.31
N ARG A 36 -41.18 -21.39 -3.08
CA ARG A 36 -40.45 -20.22 -2.55
C ARG A 36 -39.06 -20.62 -2.11
N TRP A 37 -38.14 -19.68 -2.21
CA TRP A 37 -36.87 -19.74 -1.48
C TRP A 37 -36.94 -18.83 -0.26
N LEU A 38 -36.68 -19.41 0.91
CA LEU A 38 -36.65 -18.71 2.18
C LEU A 38 -35.23 -18.71 2.75
N LYS A 39 -34.78 -17.57 3.25
CA LYS A 39 -33.57 -17.45 4.05
C LYS A 39 -33.94 -17.55 5.53
N GLY A 40 -33.40 -18.56 6.23
CA GLY A 40 -33.76 -18.89 7.61
C GLY A 40 -35.12 -19.59 7.75
N LEU A 41 -35.47 -19.98 8.98
CA LEU A 41 -36.74 -20.63 9.35
C LEU A 41 -37.42 -19.87 10.50
N GLY A 42 -38.72 -20.11 10.69
CA GLY A 42 -39.52 -19.50 11.76
C GLY A 42 -40.01 -18.08 11.43
N SER A 43 -40.36 -17.32 12.47
CA SER A 43 -40.96 -15.98 12.36
C SER A 43 -40.03 -14.90 11.78
N GLY A 44 -38.73 -15.16 11.69
CA GLY A 44 -37.72 -14.26 11.12
C GLY A 44 -37.25 -14.63 9.71
N ASN A 45 -37.94 -15.55 9.02
CA ASN A 45 -37.55 -15.94 7.67
C ASN A 45 -37.73 -14.77 6.68
N LYS A 46 -36.90 -14.74 5.64
CA LYS A 46 -37.01 -13.75 4.56
C LYS A 46 -37.26 -14.46 3.24
N THR A 47 -38.28 -14.02 2.50
CA THR A 47 -38.53 -14.52 1.14
C THR A 47 -37.46 -13.95 0.20
N VAL A 48 -36.72 -14.84 -0.45
CA VAL A 48 -35.64 -14.51 -1.40
C VAL A 48 -36.18 -14.57 -2.83
N TYR A 49 -37.05 -15.55 -3.09
CA TYR A 49 -37.73 -15.75 -4.36
C TYR A 49 -39.15 -16.29 -4.11
N ASP A 50 -40.11 -15.71 -4.82
CA ASP A 50 -41.49 -16.21 -4.91
C ASP A 50 -41.89 -16.35 -6.38
N GLN A 51 -42.36 -17.54 -6.76
CA GLN A 51 -42.89 -17.83 -8.09
C GLN A 51 -44.04 -16.89 -8.51
N ARG A 52 -44.76 -16.27 -7.57
CA ARG A 52 -45.87 -15.34 -7.84
C ARG A 52 -45.42 -13.91 -8.17
N GLY A 53 -44.15 -13.55 -7.96
CA GLY A 53 -43.60 -12.25 -8.34
C GLY A 53 -42.86 -11.48 -7.25
N ASP A 54 -42.98 -11.86 -5.98
CA ASP A 54 -42.28 -11.21 -4.86
C ASP A 54 -40.85 -11.75 -4.70
N SER A 55 -39.96 -11.34 -5.61
CA SER A 55 -38.54 -11.73 -5.60
C SER A 55 -37.63 -10.51 -5.46
N LEU A 56 -36.49 -10.70 -4.80
CA LEU A 56 -35.46 -9.66 -4.75
C LEU A 56 -34.97 -9.35 -6.19
N PRO A 57 -34.75 -8.08 -6.60
CA PRO A 57 -34.42 -7.72 -7.98
C PRO A 57 -33.17 -8.42 -8.57
N ARG A 58 -32.25 -8.83 -7.70
CA ARG A 58 -31.01 -9.54 -8.07
C ARG A 58 -31.16 -11.06 -8.19
N VAL A 59 -32.36 -11.59 -7.97
CA VAL A 59 -32.66 -13.03 -7.95
C VAL A 59 -33.43 -13.41 -9.20
N THR A 60 -32.97 -14.45 -9.89
CA THR A 60 -33.58 -14.94 -11.14
C THR A 60 -33.65 -16.46 -11.14
N ARG A 61 -34.54 -17.05 -11.94
CA ARG A 61 -34.55 -18.51 -12.15
C ARG A 61 -33.42 -18.91 -13.10
N ALA A 62 -32.72 -19.99 -12.79
CA ALA A 62 -31.70 -20.55 -13.70
C ALA A 62 -32.35 -21.08 -14.99
N VAL A 63 -33.51 -21.72 -14.88
CA VAL A 63 -34.36 -22.13 -16.01
C VAL A 63 -35.68 -21.39 -15.90
N ALA A 64 -35.91 -20.44 -16.82
CA ALA A 64 -37.15 -19.68 -16.88
C ALA A 64 -38.35 -20.61 -17.08
N GLU A 65 -39.45 -20.33 -16.38
CA GLU A 65 -40.75 -21.02 -16.55
C GLU A 65 -40.74 -22.55 -16.36
N SER A 66 -39.68 -23.14 -15.79
CA SER A 66 -39.66 -24.58 -15.52
C SER A 66 -40.50 -24.95 -14.29
N ASP A 67 -41.40 -25.92 -14.47
CA ASP A 67 -42.28 -26.50 -13.44
C ASP A 67 -41.61 -27.55 -12.53
N THR A 68 -40.43 -28.01 -12.90
CA THR A 68 -39.62 -29.00 -12.14
C THR A 68 -38.31 -28.41 -11.63
N ASP A 69 -37.88 -27.32 -12.29
CA ASP A 69 -36.68 -26.51 -12.15
C ASP A 69 -36.34 -25.90 -10.78
N PHE A 70 -37.12 -24.99 -10.19
CA PHE A 70 -36.87 -24.07 -9.05
C PHE A 70 -35.46 -23.60 -8.59
N THR A 71 -34.38 -23.90 -9.30
CA THR A 71 -33.03 -23.35 -9.09
C THR A 71 -33.01 -21.83 -9.28
N ILE A 72 -32.38 -21.11 -8.37
CA ILE A 72 -32.25 -19.64 -8.42
C ILE A 72 -30.80 -19.19 -8.51
N LEU A 73 -30.59 -18.05 -9.16
CA LEU A 73 -29.34 -17.33 -9.29
C LEU A 73 -29.45 -16.00 -8.53
N ILE A 74 -28.58 -15.78 -7.55
CA ILE A 74 -28.48 -14.52 -6.79
C ILE A 74 -27.23 -13.78 -7.27
N ARG A 75 -27.39 -12.69 -8.00
CA ARG A 75 -26.28 -11.90 -8.56
C ARG A 75 -25.68 -10.95 -7.53
N ASN A 76 -24.41 -10.61 -7.72
CA ASN A 76 -23.68 -9.64 -6.91
C ASN A 76 -23.80 -9.95 -5.40
N VAL A 77 -23.39 -11.16 -5.03
CA VAL A 77 -23.47 -11.65 -3.65
C VAL A 77 -22.69 -10.74 -2.72
N GLN A 78 -23.25 -10.44 -1.56
CA GLN A 78 -22.64 -9.61 -0.53
C GLN A 78 -22.53 -10.40 0.78
N PRO A 79 -21.69 -9.99 1.74
CA PRO A 79 -21.55 -10.71 3.02
C PRO A 79 -22.89 -10.85 3.79
N GLU A 80 -23.83 -9.92 3.62
CA GLU A 80 -25.20 -10.00 4.14
C GLU A 80 -25.97 -11.24 3.64
N ASP A 81 -25.59 -11.84 2.52
CA ASP A 81 -26.25 -13.01 1.94
C ASP A 81 -25.94 -14.31 2.68
N MET A 82 -24.94 -14.30 3.56
CA MET A 82 -24.61 -15.46 4.40
C MET A 82 -25.84 -15.97 5.18
N GLY A 83 -26.01 -17.28 5.22
CA GLY A 83 -27.07 -17.94 5.97
C GLY A 83 -27.59 -19.20 5.27
N THR A 84 -28.61 -19.82 5.85
CA THR A 84 -29.17 -21.06 5.31
C THR A 84 -30.42 -20.76 4.46
N TYR A 85 -30.42 -21.26 3.23
CA TYR A 85 -31.51 -21.09 2.28
C TYR A 85 -32.29 -22.39 2.15
N TYR A 86 -33.61 -22.30 2.09
CA TYR A 86 -34.52 -23.44 2.00
C TYR A 86 -35.43 -23.26 0.79
N CYS A 87 -35.43 -24.25 -0.08
CA CYS A 87 -36.47 -24.39 -1.08
C CYS A 87 -37.71 -24.99 -0.42
N VAL A 88 -38.86 -24.36 -0.60
CA VAL A 88 -40.10 -24.74 0.10
C VAL A 88 -41.25 -24.80 -0.89
N LYS A 89 -41.92 -25.97 -0.94
CA LYS A 89 -43.14 -26.17 -1.70
C LYS A 89 -44.34 -25.89 -0.82
N PHE A 90 -45.21 -25.00 -1.28
CA PHE A 90 -46.51 -24.73 -0.68
C PHE A 90 -47.63 -25.40 -1.49
N VAL A 91 -48.69 -25.80 -0.82
CA VAL A 91 -49.93 -26.30 -1.44
C VAL A 91 -51.09 -25.41 -1.02
N ARG A 92 -52.01 -25.15 -1.95
CA ARG A 92 -53.23 -24.38 -1.65
C ARG A 92 -54.28 -25.33 -1.09
N THR A 93 -54.79 -25.05 0.10
CA THR A 93 -55.89 -25.81 0.71
C THR A 93 -57.23 -25.43 0.08
N ILE A 94 -58.27 -26.22 0.38
CA ILE A 94 -59.66 -25.98 -0.06
C ILE A 94 -60.16 -24.60 0.44
N THR A 95 -59.64 -24.13 1.57
CA THR A 95 -59.93 -22.80 2.15
C THR A 95 -59.13 -21.65 1.51
N GLY A 96 -58.32 -21.93 0.49
CA GLY A 96 -57.50 -20.94 -0.21
C GLY A 96 -56.19 -20.57 0.48
N VAL A 97 -55.92 -21.11 1.68
CA VAL A 97 -54.71 -20.85 2.47
C VAL A 97 -53.54 -21.66 1.92
N GLU A 98 -52.37 -21.04 1.84
CA GLU A 98 -51.14 -21.75 1.49
C GLU A 98 -50.54 -22.40 2.73
N GLN A 99 -50.28 -23.70 2.66
CA GLN A 99 -49.58 -24.42 3.71
C GLN A 99 -48.27 -25.00 3.18
N MET A 100 -47.23 -24.95 4.02
CA MET A 100 -45.96 -25.61 3.72
C MET A 100 -46.18 -27.12 3.60
N PHE A 101 -45.93 -27.67 2.43
CA PHE A 101 -46.09 -29.10 2.17
C PHE A 101 -44.78 -29.87 2.37
N GLN A 102 -43.70 -29.35 1.76
CA GLN A 102 -42.39 -29.98 1.83
C GLN A 102 -41.31 -28.91 1.76
N ARG A 103 -40.17 -29.16 2.42
CA ARG A 103 -38.97 -28.32 2.33
C ARG A 103 -37.75 -29.16 1.95
N GLY A 104 -36.78 -28.51 1.32
CA GLY A 104 -35.45 -29.06 1.15
C GLY A 104 -34.68 -29.11 2.47
N ASN A 105 -33.54 -29.82 2.46
CA ASN A 105 -32.70 -29.99 3.64
C ASN A 105 -32.09 -28.65 4.11
N GLY A 106 -31.88 -27.70 3.20
CA GLY A 106 -31.23 -26.43 3.46
C GLY A 106 -29.83 -26.39 2.85
N THR A 107 -29.43 -25.21 2.37
CA THR A 107 -28.10 -24.95 1.80
C THR A 107 -27.49 -23.83 2.62
N GLU A 108 -26.41 -24.13 3.33
CA GLU A 108 -25.63 -23.14 4.07
C GLU A 108 -24.74 -22.36 3.09
N VAL A 109 -25.00 -21.06 2.97
CA VAL A 109 -24.21 -20.17 2.12
C VAL A 109 -23.19 -19.44 2.97
N SER A 110 -21.92 -19.59 2.62
CA SER A 110 -20.80 -18.82 3.15
C SER A 110 -20.29 -17.86 2.09
N VAL A 111 -20.01 -16.63 2.49
CA VAL A 111 -19.49 -15.58 1.60
C VAL A 111 -18.06 -15.26 2.01
N GLN A 112 -17.21 -14.99 1.02
CA GLN A 112 -15.83 -14.57 1.25
C GLN A 112 -15.45 -13.41 0.33
N ALA A 113 -14.55 -12.55 0.77
CA ALA A 113 -14.01 -11.46 -0.05
C ALA A 113 -12.49 -11.37 0.15
N LYS A 114 -11.77 -11.18 -0.97
CA LYS A 114 -10.31 -11.06 -0.94
C LYS A 114 -9.92 -9.61 -0.66
N PRO A 115 -8.91 -9.37 0.20
CA PRO A 115 -8.37 -8.03 0.38
C PRO A 115 -7.79 -7.49 -0.92
N SER A 116 -7.87 -6.17 -1.10
CA SER A 116 -7.15 -5.46 -2.14
C SER A 116 -5.63 -5.52 -1.93
N ARG A 117 -4.85 -5.20 -2.96
CA ARG A 117 -3.39 -5.12 -2.81
C ARG A 117 -3.04 -4.06 -1.76
N PRO A 118 -2.23 -4.39 -0.74
CA PRO A 118 -1.88 -3.46 0.31
C PRO A 118 -1.08 -2.27 -0.24
N LEU A 119 -1.48 -1.07 0.15
CA LEU A 119 -0.81 0.18 -0.18
C LEU A 119 0.02 0.62 1.02
N VAL A 120 1.31 0.87 0.81
CA VAL A 120 2.20 1.40 1.84
C VAL A 120 2.47 2.88 1.57
N SER A 121 2.17 3.73 2.55
CA SER A 121 2.51 5.15 2.57
C SER A 121 3.59 5.45 3.62
N GLY A 122 4.35 6.52 3.38
CA GLY A 122 5.39 7.01 4.30
C GLY A 122 5.15 8.48 4.65
N PRO A 123 6.11 9.13 5.32
CA PRO A 123 5.99 10.55 5.68
C PRO A 123 5.94 11.45 4.45
N GLU A 124 5.28 12.61 4.58
CA GLU A 124 5.20 13.62 3.52
C GLU A 124 6.55 14.27 3.21
N GLN A 125 7.37 14.47 4.26
CA GLN A 125 8.70 15.05 4.16
C GLN A 125 9.77 13.98 4.41
N ARG A 126 10.92 14.15 3.77
CA ARG A 126 12.09 13.31 4.03
C ARG A 126 12.64 13.58 5.43
N ALA A 127 13.05 12.52 6.10
CA ALA A 127 13.67 12.54 7.41
C ALA A 127 15.17 12.19 7.33
N MET A 128 15.91 12.64 8.34
CA MET A 128 17.35 12.41 8.49
C MET A 128 17.62 11.02 9.08
N PRO A 129 18.86 10.50 8.96
CA PRO A 129 19.28 9.33 9.74
C PRO A 129 19.01 9.52 11.24
N GLU A 130 18.77 8.40 11.94
CA GLU A 130 18.40 8.32 13.36
C GLU A 130 17.02 8.86 13.73
N GLN A 131 16.30 9.49 12.80
CA GLN A 131 14.92 9.89 13.04
C GLN A 131 13.96 8.71 12.86
N SER A 132 13.02 8.57 13.79
CA SER A 132 11.95 7.57 13.73
C SER A 132 10.69 8.18 13.11
N VAL A 133 10.24 7.62 11.99
CA VAL A 133 9.07 8.11 11.24
C VAL A 133 8.03 7.01 10.98
N PRO A 134 6.73 7.36 10.90
CA PRO A 134 5.67 6.38 10.69
C PRO A 134 5.52 5.99 9.21
N PHE A 135 5.21 4.71 8.99
CA PHE A 135 4.76 4.18 7.71
C PHE A 135 3.46 3.41 7.92
N THR A 136 2.51 3.59 7.01
CA THR A 136 1.16 3.04 7.13
C THR A 136 0.88 2.10 5.97
N CYS A 137 0.34 0.92 6.27
CA CYS A 137 -0.14 -0.05 5.30
C CYS A 137 -1.65 -0.16 5.39
N THR A 138 -2.33 0.02 4.27
CA THR A 138 -3.79 -0.11 4.18
C THR A 138 -4.21 -1.13 3.14
N THR A 139 -5.21 -1.93 3.46
CA THR A 139 -5.91 -2.84 2.54
C THR A 139 -7.38 -2.94 2.92
N GLY A 140 -8.25 -3.30 1.97
CA GLY A 140 -9.69 -3.25 2.18
C GLY A 140 -10.50 -4.21 1.34
N GLY A 141 -11.80 -4.25 1.64
CA GLY A 141 -12.80 -5.06 0.94
C GLY A 141 -12.70 -6.56 1.21
N PHE A 142 -12.16 -6.96 2.37
CA PHE A 142 -12.04 -8.38 2.73
C PHE A 142 -13.13 -8.84 3.68
N PHE A 143 -13.37 -10.15 3.66
CA PHE A 143 -14.29 -10.85 4.54
C PHE A 143 -13.88 -12.34 4.58
N PRO A 144 -13.77 -12.99 5.75
CA PRO A 144 -14.20 -12.58 7.09
C PRO A 144 -13.27 -11.55 7.78
N LYS A 145 -13.53 -11.23 9.05
CA LYS A 145 -12.83 -10.14 9.79
C LYS A 145 -11.37 -10.48 10.11
N GLU A 146 -11.05 -11.75 10.32
CA GLU A 146 -9.74 -12.21 10.78
C GLU A 146 -8.68 -12.02 9.69
N ILE A 147 -7.72 -11.13 9.94
CA ILE A 147 -6.64 -10.78 9.01
C ILE A 147 -5.30 -10.66 9.75
N GLY A 148 -4.23 -11.11 9.12
CA GLY A 148 -2.86 -10.95 9.60
C GLY A 148 -2.12 -9.89 8.82
N VAL A 149 -1.41 -8.99 9.51
CA VAL A 149 -0.52 -8.00 8.90
C VAL A 149 0.86 -8.13 9.52
N LYS A 150 1.90 -8.28 8.69
CA LYS A 150 3.30 -8.38 9.10
C LYS A 150 4.14 -7.35 8.36
N TRP A 151 5.14 -6.82 9.03
CA TRP A 151 6.06 -5.86 8.44
C TRP A 151 7.46 -6.45 8.33
N PHE A 152 8.15 -6.09 7.26
CA PHE A 152 9.54 -6.44 7.04
C PHE A 152 10.31 -5.24 6.53
N LYS A 153 11.55 -5.09 7.00
CA LYS A 153 12.55 -4.24 6.35
C LYS A 153 13.43 -5.16 5.53
N ASN A 154 13.33 -5.06 4.21
CA ASN A 154 13.91 -6.02 3.28
C ASN A 154 13.40 -7.45 3.53
N LYS A 155 14.13 -8.26 4.30
CA LYS A 155 13.74 -9.62 4.70
C LYS A 155 13.56 -9.77 6.21
N ASP A 156 13.92 -8.75 6.98
CA ASP A 156 13.98 -8.81 8.43
C ASP A 156 12.62 -8.43 9.02
N PRO A 157 12.00 -9.28 9.87
CA PRO A 157 10.70 -9.01 10.44
C PRO A 157 10.77 -7.82 11.41
N MET A 158 9.69 -7.02 11.42
CA MET A 158 9.55 -5.85 12.28
C MET A 158 8.36 -5.98 13.21
N MET A 159 8.50 -5.42 14.41
CA MET A 159 7.39 -5.25 15.34
C MET A 159 6.64 -3.97 15.00
N ALA A 160 5.35 -4.09 14.73
CA ALA A 160 4.47 -2.97 14.40
C ALA A 160 3.36 -2.82 15.45
N GLN A 161 2.64 -1.71 15.37
CA GLN A 161 1.45 -1.51 16.19
C GLN A 161 0.35 -2.50 15.78
N LEU A 162 -0.55 -2.80 16.72
CA LEU A 162 -1.68 -3.69 16.46
C LEU A 162 -2.52 -3.12 15.28
N PRO A 163 -2.79 -3.92 14.23
CA PRO A 163 -3.59 -3.47 13.11
C PRO A 163 -5.00 -3.07 13.56
N GLN A 164 -5.46 -1.95 13.03
CA GLN A 164 -6.81 -1.41 13.26
C GLN A 164 -7.72 -1.91 12.14
N VAL A 165 -8.70 -2.74 12.50
CA VAL A 165 -9.71 -3.26 11.56
C VAL A 165 -10.99 -2.44 11.71
N THR A 166 -11.45 -1.85 10.62
CA THR A 166 -12.68 -1.04 10.56
C THR A 166 -13.68 -1.64 9.60
N GLU A 167 -14.97 -1.43 9.86
CA GLU A 167 -16.02 -1.75 8.90
C GLU A 167 -15.95 -0.81 7.69
N TRP A 168 -16.17 -1.35 6.50
CA TRP A 168 -16.21 -0.65 5.22
C TRP A 168 -17.60 -0.82 4.59
N PRO A 169 -18.08 0.10 3.71
CA PRO A 169 -19.43 -0.01 3.15
C PRO A 169 -19.72 -1.41 2.60
N VAL A 170 -20.88 -1.96 2.98
CA VAL A 170 -21.39 -3.29 2.62
C VAL A 170 -20.65 -4.45 3.31
N ASN A 171 -20.85 -4.60 4.64
CA ASN A 171 -20.41 -5.71 5.50
C ASN A 171 -19.02 -6.30 5.21
N SER A 172 -18.08 -5.46 4.78
CA SER A 172 -16.70 -5.82 4.50
C SER A 172 -15.78 -5.07 5.45
N TYR A 173 -14.52 -5.49 5.51
CA TYR A 173 -13.56 -4.92 6.42
C TYR A 173 -12.40 -4.28 5.69
N ASN A 174 -11.85 -3.25 6.32
CA ASN A 174 -10.58 -2.65 6.00
C ASN A 174 -9.62 -2.79 7.17
N VAL A 175 -8.32 -2.80 6.89
CA VAL A 175 -7.29 -2.79 7.91
C VAL A 175 -6.25 -1.74 7.62
N SER A 176 -5.81 -1.06 8.68
CA SER A 176 -4.69 -0.14 8.69
C SER A 176 -3.68 -0.59 9.74
N SER A 177 -2.41 -0.68 9.38
CA SER A 177 -1.31 -0.99 10.30
C SER A 177 -0.22 0.06 10.15
N THR A 178 0.36 0.50 11.27
CA THR A 178 1.43 1.50 11.28
C THR A 178 2.67 0.92 11.94
N VAL A 179 3.83 1.16 11.34
CA VAL A 179 5.15 0.81 11.90
C VAL A 179 6.01 2.07 12.02
N MET A 180 6.71 2.21 13.14
CA MET A 180 7.72 3.25 13.33
C MET A 180 9.06 2.71 12.85
N VAL A 181 9.75 3.47 11.99
CA VAL A 181 11.04 3.05 11.43
C VAL A 181 12.07 4.13 11.70
N THR A 182 13.10 3.77 12.46
CA THR A 182 14.31 4.60 12.60
C THR A 182 15.13 4.45 11.33
N LEU A 183 15.25 5.53 10.58
CA LEU A 183 15.99 5.53 9.32
C LEU A 183 17.49 5.52 9.58
N GLN A 184 18.23 4.80 8.74
CA GLN A 184 19.68 4.73 8.78
C GLN A 184 20.27 5.21 7.45
N LYS A 185 21.55 5.58 7.45
CA LYS A 185 22.23 6.05 6.23
C LYS A 185 22.23 5.00 5.13
N GLU A 186 22.27 3.73 5.50
CA GLU A 186 22.32 2.56 4.62
C GLU A 186 20.97 2.25 3.98
N ASP A 187 19.88 2.91 4.41
CA ASP A 187 18.53 2.62 3.96
C ASP A 187 18.17 3.17 2.58
N VAL A 188 19.11 3.82 1.91
CA VAL A 188 18.90 4.34 0.55
C VAL A 188 18.42 3.26 -0.41
N ARG A 189 18.86 2.01 -0.26
CA ARG A 189 18.42 0.87 -1.09
C ARG A 189 17.51 -0.11 -0.34
N SER A 190 17.10 0.24 0.88
CA SER A 190 16.19 -0.57 1.67
C SER A 190 14.73 -0.33 1.26
N GLN A 191 13.94 -1.38 1.38
CA GLN A 191 12.50 -1.33 1.19
C GLN A 191 11.75 -1.82 2.43
N LEU A 192 10.61 -1.20 2.70
CA LEU A 192 9.62 -1.74 3.63
C LEU A 192 8.63 -2.59 2.86
N ILE A 193 8.24 -3.70 3.49
CA ILE A 193 7.27 -4.64 2.95
C ILE A 193 6.18 -4.84 4.00
N CYS A 194 4.95 -4.55 3.63
CA CYS A 194 3.75 -4.96 4.36
C CYS A 194 3.23 -6.25 3.72
N GLU A 195 3.15 -7.32 4.51
CA GLU A 195 2.61 -8.61 4.10
C GLU A 195 1.24 -8.84 4.76
N VAL A 196 0.23 -9.07 3.94
CA VAL A 196 -1.15 -9.32 4.36
C VAL A 196 -1.49 -10.78 4.16
N GLN A 197 -1.93 -11.43 5.23
CA GLN A 197 -2.36 -12.82 5.29
C GLN A 197 -3.85 -12.86 5.58
N HIS A 198 -4.62 -13.61 4.78
CA HIS A 198 -6.06 -13.74 4.93
C HIS A 198 -6.51 -15.11 4.42
N SER A 199 -7.54 -15.70 5.02
CA SER A 199 -7.98 -17.08 4.74
C SER A 199 -8.41 -17.31 3.28
N THR A 200 -8.82 -16.24 2.59
CA THR A 200 -9.26 -16.28 1.19
C THR A 200 -8.12 -16.19 0.17
N LEU A 201 -6.88 -16.00 0.64
CA LEU A 201 -5.71 -15.86 -0.21
C LEU A 201 -4.91 -17.17 -0.28
N PRO A 202 -4.54 -17.64 -1.48
CA PRO A 202 -3.66 -18.81 -1.62
C PRO A 202 -2.21 -18.50 -1.20
N ALA A 203 -1.80 -17.23 -1.27
CA ALA A 203 -0.50 -16.74 -0.83
C ALA A 203 -0.65 -15.31 -0.30
N PRO A 204 0.21 -14.86 0.63
CA PRO A 204 0.14 -13.51 1.18
C PRO A 204 0.27 -12.42 0.12
N LEU A 205 -0.50 -11.34 0.26
CA LEU A 205 -0.33 -10.14 -0.56
C LEU A 205 0.77 -9.27 0.03
N ARG A 206 1.55 -8.60 -0.83
CA ARG A 206 2.64 -7.73 -0.41
C ARG A 206 2.53 -6.34 -1.01
N GLY A 207 2.77 -5.34 -0.17
CA GLY A 207 2.86 -3.93 -0.51
C GLY A 207 4.24 -3.43 -0.14
N THR A 208 4.85 -2.61 -0.98
CA THR A 208 6.26 -2.20 -0.81
C THR A 208 6.42 -0.69 -0.84
N TYR A 209 7.35 -0.17 -0.03
CA TYR A 209 7.74 1.23 -0.05
C TYR A 209 9.27 1.35 -0.04
N GLN A 210 9.83 2.11 -0.97
CA GLN A 210 11.28 2.35 -1.04
C GLN A 210 11.66 3.42 -0.01
N LEU A 211 12.49 3.08 0.98
CA LEU A 211 12.92 4.02 2.03
C LEU A 211 13.69 5.21 1.46
N SER A 212 14.28 5.03 0.27
CA SER A 212 14.87 6.06 -0.58
C SER A 212 13.94 7.25 -0.90
N ARG A 213 12.63 7.14 -0.68
CA ARG A 213 11.65 8.23 -0.84
C ARG A 213 11.46 9.06 0.43
N ALA A 214 11.71 8.46 1.59
CA ALA A 214 11.55 9.07 2.91
C ALA A 214 12.88 9.50 3.55
N LEU A 215 14.02 9.02 3.06
CA LEU A 215 15.35 9.33 3.61
C LEU A 215 15.98 10.55 2.94
N ARG A 216 16.64 11.40 3.73
CA ARG A 216 17.62 12.41 3.30
C ARG A 216 18.88 12.28 4.15
N VAL A 217 20.03 12.06 3.52
CA VAL A 217 21.34 12.01 4.17
C VAL A 217 22.10 13.30 3.82
N PRO A 218 22.33 14.22 4.78
CA PRO A 218 23.14 15.41 4.55
C PRO A 218 24.59 15.07 4.18
N PRO A 219 25.26 15.88 3.34
CA PRO A 219 26.66 15.65 2.98
C PRO A 219 27.62 15.91 4.15
N SER A 220 28.69 15.12 4.21
CA SER A 220 29.93 15.51 4.88
C SER A 220 30.75 16.37 3.93
N VAL A 221 30.96 17.65 4.25
CA VAL A 221 31.61 18.61 3.33
C VAL A 221 32.99 19.01 3.84
N GLU A 222 33.94 19.04 2.92
CA GLU A 222 35.32 19.41 3.16
C GLU A 222 35.80 20.37 2.07
N VAL A 223 36.37 21.52 2.47
CA VAL A 223 36.91 22.52 1.55
C VAL A 223 38.42 22.62 1.77
N ARG A 224 39.20 22.45 0.70
CA ARG A 224 40.67 22.47 0.74
C ARG A 224 41.25 23.26 -0.43
N ALA A 225 42.38 23.90 -0.20
CA ALA A 225 43.20 24.53 -1.23
C ALA A 225 44.45 23.68 -1.47
N GLU A 226 44.75 23.38 -2.74
CA GLU A 226 45.94 22.60 -3.13
C GLU A 226 46.67 23.30 -4.30
N PRO A 227 47.97 23.65 -4.15
CA PRO A 227 48.76 23.63 -2.91
C PRO A 227 48.37 24.78 -1.96
N SER A 228 48.71 24.64 -0.68
CA SER A 228 48.54 25.69 0.34
C SER A 228 49.67 25.59 1.38
N PRO A 229 50.49 26.63 1.60
CA PRO A 229 50.45 27.95 0.95
C PRO A 229 50.88 27.92 -0.54
N ILE A 230 50.43 28.91 -1.32
CA ILE A 230 50.71 29.06 -2.77
C ILE A 230 51.63 30.27 -3.04
N GLU A 231 52.46 30.24 -4.07
CA GLU A 231 53.25 31.40 -4.49
C GLU A 231 52.39 32.54 -5.06
N VAL A 232 52.87 33.79 -4.91
CA VAL A 232 52.21 34.98 -5.48
C VAL A 232 52.09 34.89 -7.00
N ASN A 233 50.98 35.38 -7.55
CA ASN A 233 50.63 35.38 -8.98
C ASN A 233 50.47 33.98 -9.60
N LYS A 234 50.42 32.91 -8.80
CA LYS A 234 49.99 31.59 -9.26
C LYS A 234 48.49 31.40 -9.06
N THR A 235 47.91 30.44 -9.78
CA THR A 235 46.53 30.01 -9.58
C THR A 235 46.50 28.85 -8.60
N VAL A 236 45.61 28.91 -7.61
CA VAL A 236 45.34 27.81 -6.68
C VAL A 236 43.96 27.23 -6.95
N THR A 237 43.84 25.91 -6.81
CA THR A 237 42.55 25.22 -6.92
C THR A 237 41.97 24.99 -5.54
N PHE A 238 40.78 25.52 -5.32
CA PHE A 238 39.95 25.16 -4.16
C PHE A 238 39.03 24.00 -4.55
N THR A 239 39.07 22.92 -3.78
CA THR A 239 38.18 21.77 -3.93
C THR A 239 37.18 21.73 -2.78
N CYS A 240 35.89 21.75 -3.11
CA CYS A 240 34.80 21.43 -2.20
C CYS A 240 34.38 19.98 -2.47
N HIS A 241 34.59 19.12 -1.49
CA HIS A 241 34.30 17.69 -1.55
C HIS A 241 33.12 17.36 -0.64
N MET A 242 31.98 17.05 -1.23
CA MET A 242 30.75 16.62 -0.56
C MET A 242 30.67 15.10 -0.63
N LYS A 243 30.73 14.44 0.52
CA LYS A 243 30.76 12.98 0.65
C LYS A 243 29.46 12.45 1.24
N GLU A 244 29.09 11.27 0.79
CA GLU A 244 28.09 10.40 1.40
C GLU A 244 26.70 11.02 1.63
N PHE A 245 26.15 11.69 0.62
CA PHE A 245 24.83 12.33 0.70
C PHE A 245 23.76 11.62 -0.13
N TYR A 246 22.50 11.89 0.17
CA TYR A 246 21.35 11.42 -0.61
C TYR A 246 20.10 12.30 -0.34
N PRO A 247 19.28 12.67 -1.34
CA PRO A 247 19.37 12.29 -2.77
C PRO A 247 20.48 13.04 -3.51
N ALA A 248 20.70 12.70 -4.77
CA ALA A 248 21.71 13.30 -5.64
C ALA A 248 21.46 14.79 -5.97
N ASN A 249 20.26 15.31 -5.70
CA ASN A 249 19.89 16.69 -6.01
C ASN A 249 20.68 17.67 -5.12
N MET A 250 21.64 18.37 -5.73
CA MET A 250 22.56 19.28 -5.04
C MET A 250 22.98 20.42 -5.96
N SER A 251 22.95 21.64 -5.43
CA SER A 251 23.53 22.83 -6.06
C SER A 251 24.64 23.41 -5.19
N VAL A 252 25.69 23.91 -5.84
CA VAL A 252 26.88 24.44 -5.20
C VAL A 252 27.23 25.78 -5.84
N SER A 253 27.53 26.77 -5.01
CA SER A 253 27.99 28.10 -5.41
C SER A 253 29.26 28.44 -4.66
N TRP A 254 30.10 29.29 -5.27
CA TRP A 254 31.37 29.71 -4.70
C TRP A 254 31.33 31.20 -4.39
N LEU A 255 31.86 31.58 -3.23
CA LEU A 255 31.98 32.98 -2.83
C LEU A 255 33.42 33.29 -2.40
N GLU A 256 33.95 34.42 -2.84
CA GLU A 256 35.20 35.01 -2.35
C GLU A 256 34.84 36.23 -1.47
N ASN A 257 35.16 36.16 -0.18
CA ASN A 257 34.82 37.21 0.80
C ASN A 257 33.32 37.61 0.77
N GLY A 258 32.44 36.64 0.48
CA GLY A 258 30.99 36.84 0.40
C GLY A 258 30.46 37.26 -0.98
N ILE A 259 31.32 37.47 -1.98
CA ILE A 259 30.94 37.82 -3.35
C ILE A 259 30.97 36.57 -4.22
N GLU A 260 29.88 36.30 -4.95
CA GLU A 260 29.77 35.13 -5.81
C GLU A 260 30.79 35.16 -6.96
N ILE A 261 31.49 34.04 -7.17
CA ILE A 261 32.46 33.85 -8.25
C ILE A 261 32.01 32.75 -9.20
N LYS A 262 32.32 32.91 -10.49
CA LYS A 262 31.98 31.91 -11.51
C LYS A 262 32.92 30.71 -11.41
N ALA A 263 32.35 29.51 -11.47
CA ALA A 263 33.10 28.26 -11.59
C ALA A 263 32.74 27.56 -12.90
N GLU A 264 33.75 27.09 -13.64
CA GLU A 264 33.57 26.55 -15.01
C GLU A 264 33.17 25.06 -15.04
N ASN A 265 33.14 24.35 -13.90
CA ASN A 265 33.03 22.89 -13.87
C ASN A 265 31.70 22.34 -13.31
N VAL A 266 30.86 21.81 -14.19
CA VAL A 266 29.64 21.05 -13.87
C VAL A 266 29.90 19.53 -13.85
N SER A 267 30.77 19.03 -12.96
CA SER A 267 30.81 17.61 -12.57
C SER A 267 29.45 17.10 -12.08
N ARG A 268 29.08 15.85 -12.42
CA ARG A 268 27.89 15.19 -11.87
C ARG A 268 28.26 14.43 -10.59
N PRO A 269 27.33 14.25 -9.63
CA PRO A 269 27.58 13.37 -8.48
C PRO A 269 27.88 11.94 -8.95
N SER A 270 28.86 11.30 -8.34
CA SER A 270 29.15 9.88 -8.52
C SER A 270 28.46 9.07 -7.42
N GLU A 271 27.93 7.91 -7.78
CA GLU A 271 27.27 7.01 -6.83
C GLU A 271 28.32 6.15 -6.10
N LEU A 272 28.25 6.16 -4.77
CA LEU A 272 29.01 5.32 -3.86
C LEU A 272 28.26 4.00 -3.58
N PRO A 273 28.95 2.98 -3.02
CA PRO A 273 28.28 1.80 -2.51
C PRO A 273 27.11 2.14 -1.59
N ARG A 274 26.09 1.29 -1.57
CA ARG A 274 24.83 1.47 -0.79
C ARG A 274 23.93 2.62 -1.28
N GLY A 275 24.28 3.30 -2.38
CA GLY A 275 23.40 4.27 -3.05
C GLY A 275 23.57 5.73 -2.61
N LEU A 276 24.57 6.01 -1.77
CA LEU A 276 24.96 7.37 -1.42
C LEU A 276 25.69 8.02 -2.59
N PHE A 277 25.86 9.33 -2.56
CA PHE A 277 26.58 10.09 -3.58
C PHE A 277 27.79 10.80 -3.00
N GLU A 278 28.79 11.02 -3.84
CA GLU A 278 29.84 12.01 -3.62
C GLU A 278 29.87 13.01 -4.79
N LEU A 279 30.37 14.22 -4.52
CA LEU A 279 30.53 15.27 -5.50
C LEU A 279 31.79 16.07 -5.17
N ARG A 280 32.57 16.41 -6.20
CA ARG A 280 33.70 17.33 -6.09
C ARG A 280 33.46 18.51 -7.00
N ARG A 281 33.48 19.71 -6.42
CA ARG A 281 33.43 20.99 -7.11
C ARG A 281 34.75 21.68 -6.93
N GLN A 282 35.22 22.33 -7.99
CA GLN A 282 36.47 23.06 -7.97
C GLN A 282 36.26 24.48 -8.48
N VAL A 283 37.01 25.41 -7.90
CA VAL A 283 37.15 26.77 -8.40
C VAL A 283 38.61 27.16 -8.37
N GLU A 284 39.05 27.83 -9.43
CA GLU A 284 40.40 28.36 -9.54
C GLU A 284 40.40 29.83 -9.13
N VAL A 285 41.37 30.19 -8.28
CA VAL A 285 41.53 31.56 -7.78
C VAL A 285 42.98 31.99 -7.98
N GLN A 286 43.19 33.16 -8.57
CA GLN A 286 44.52 33.75 -8.73
C GLN A 286 44.99 34.35 -7.40
N ALA A 287 46.18 33.97 -6.94
CA ALA A 287 46.78 34.40 -5.68
C ALA A 287 47.52 35.75 -5.84
N THR A 288 46.78 36.85 -5.91
CA THR A 288 47.36 38.20 -5.85
C THR A 288 47.67 38.60 -4.41
N GLU A 289 48.63 39.51 -4.19
CA GLU A 289 49.03 39.95 -2.85
C GLU A 289 47.84 40.48 -2.02
N GLU A 290 46.93 41.21 -2.66
CA GLU A 290 45.68 41.73 -2.07
C GLU A 290 44.72 40.63 -1.60
N LYS A 291 44.81 39.43 -2.18
CA LYS A 291 43.93 38.31 -1.87
C LYS A 291 44.47 37.42 -0.74
N ASN A 292 45.66 37.66 -0.22
CA ASN A 292 46.20 36.89 0.91
C ASN A 292 45.26 37.00 2.13
N GLY A 293 44.84 35.85 2.68
CA GLY A 293 43.86 35.79 3.76
C GLY A 293 42.40 35.85 3.30
N SER A 294 42.12 35.86 1.99
CA SER A 294 40.74 35.81 1.48
C SER A 294 40.05 34.50 1.87
N THR A 295 38.78 34.61 2.24
CA THR A 295 37.92 33.48 2.59
C THR A 295 37.20 32.98 1.35
N ILE A 296 37.53 31.76 0.92
CA ILE A 296 36.86 31.08 -0.19
C ILE A 296 35.82 30.13 0.39
N THR A 297 34.56 30.36 0.04
CA THR A 297 33.39 29.68 0.61
C THR A 297 32.69 28.84 -0.45
N CYS A 298 32.48 27.56 -0.16
CA CYS A 298 31.59 26.66 -0.87
C CYS A 298 30.22 26.67 -0.16
N MET A 299 29.21 27.24 -0.81
CA MET A 299 27.83 27.25 -0.32
C MET A 299 27.04 26.13 -0.98
N VAL A 300 26.55 25.19 -0.17
CA VAL A 300 25.88 23.96 -0.60
C VAL A 300 24.40 24.02 -0.27
N VAL A 301 23.56 23.70 -1.25
CA VAL A 301 22.13 23.49 -1.08
C VAL A 301 21.81 22.05 -1.47
N HIS A 302 21.39 21.25 -0.49
CA HIS A 302 21.08 19.83 -0.66
C HIS A 302 19.57 19.60 -0.57
N ASP A 303 18.99 19.00 -1.61
CA ASP A 303 17.57 18.60 -1.63
C ASP A 303 16.59 19.72 -1.20
N ALA A 304 16.80 20.92 -1.75
CA ALA A 304 16.03 22.15 -1.47
C ALA A 304 15.99 22.56 0.01
N GLN A 305 16.99 22.18 0.80
CA GLN A 305 17.19 22.67 2.16
C GLN A 305 17.82 24.06 2.19
N ALA A 306 17.88 24.66 3.38
CA ALA A 306 18.59 25.90 3.60
C ALA A 306 20.08 25.77 3.17
N PRO A 307 20.67 26.82 2.57
CA PRO A 307 22.08 26.81 2.21
C PRO A 307 22.99 26.66 3.45
N VAL A 308 24.06 25.88 3.31
CA VAL A 308 25.10 25.72 4.33
C VAL A 308 26.46 26.07 3.72
N SER A 309 27.24 26.88 4.44
CA SER A 309 28.52 27.42 3.97
C SER A 309 29.70 26.71 4.64
N TYR A 310 30.70 26.36 3.82
CA TYR A 310 31.96 25.78 4.25
C TYR A 310 33.10 26.56 3.62
N SER A 311 34.15 26.88 4.39
CA SER A 311 35.17 27.82 3.92
C SER A 311 36.59 27.31 4.16
N ALA A 312 37.49 27.77 3.30
CA ALA A 312 38.95 27.66 3.48
C ALA A 312 39.59 29.01 3.20
N ILE A 313 40.77 29.23 3.77
CA ILE A 313 41.50 30.51 3.63
C ILE A 313 42.59 30.35 2.56
N LEU A 314 42.73 31.37 1.71
CA LEU A 314 43.84 31.51 0.78
C LEU A 314 45.09 31.99 1.50
N TRP A 315 46.14 31.17 1.54
CA TRP A 315 47.43 31.52 2.13
C TRP A 315 48.51 31.63 1.04
N ILE A 316 49.19 32.78 1.00
CA ILE A 316 50.28 33.03 0.06
C ILE A 316 51.63 32.87 0.78
N SER A 317 52.54 32.09 0.21
CA SER A 317 53.90 31.93 0.73
C SER A 317 54.70 33.21 0.49
N ASN A 318 55.29 33.78 1.53
CA ASN A 318 56.10 35.00 1.42
C ASN A 318 57.55 34.62 1.03
N PRO A 319 58.08 35.05 -0.13
CA PRO A 319 59.47 34.76 -0.50
C PRO A 319 60.53 35.50 0.33
N ALA A 320 60.13 36.39 1.25
CA ALA A 320 61.03 37.26 2.02
C ALA A 320 61.55 36.70 3.37
N GLN A 321 61.41 35.40 3.65
CA GLN A 321 61.92 34.75 4.88
C GLN A 321 62.78 33.49 4.62
N GLY A 322 63.66 33.55 3.62
CA GLY A 322 64.72 32.57 3.37
C GLY A 322 66.10 33.21 3.41
#